data_AF-U6MUI3-F1
#
_entry.id   AF-U6MUI3-F1
#
_cell.length_a   1.000
_cell.length_b   1.000
_cell.length_c   1.000
_cell.angle_alpha   90.00
_cell.angle_beta   90.00
_cell.angle_gamma   90.00
#
_symmetry.space_group_name_H-M   'P 1'
#
loop_
_entity.id
_entity.type
_entity.pdbx_description
1 polymer ?
#
loop_
_entity_poly.entity_id
_entity_poly.type
_entity_poly.pdbx_seq_one_letter_code
_entity_poly.pdbx_strand_id
1 'polypeptide(L)'
;MGGIVEPGERTPILPEDGSTMQAFLLRIDRRYALKGMEPREWGNALIDHLVGPALTYWMYLQRTIDLSDWTTVKHRLLERFNRTMSQSETLTELAKVRWNGNLKDYTDWFATVAERGMSLTPAELAEYYCTGLPTDLHLSITNDGHVKYLTWEQAATAATRFYEPKQSV
;
A
#
# COMPACT_ATOMS: atom_id res chain seq x y z
N MET A 1 9.01 -38.95 -11.21
CA MET A 1 9.18 -37.57 -11.73
C MET A 1 8.54 -36.62 -10.74
N GLY A 2 9.34 -36.01 -9.86
CA GLY A 2 8.89 -35.02 -8.89
C GLY A 2 9.40 -33.65 -9.31
N GLY A 3 8.53 -32.83 -9.89
CA GLY A 3 8.81 -31.41 -10.06
C GLY A 3 8.64 -30.71 -8.72
N ILE A 4 9.68 -29.99 -8.28
CA ILE A 4 9.56 -29.07 -7.15
C ILE A 4 8.64 -27.95 -7.62
N VAL A 5 7.38 -28.04 -7.22
CA VAL A 5 6.39 -26.98 -7.40
C VAL A 5 6.80 -25.80 -6.52
N GLU A 6 7.16 -24.69 -7.14
CA GLU A 6 7.53 -23.43 -6.50
C GLU A 6 6.47 -23.02 -5.44
N PRO A 7 6.88 -22.51 -4.27
CA PRO A 7 5.96 -22.20 -3.17
C PRO A 7 4.88 -21.18 -3.54
N GLY A 8 5.09 -20.40 -4.61
CA GLY A 8 4.11 -19.46 -5.17
C GLY A 8 2.90 -20.11 -5.84
N GLU A 9 2.96 -21.38 -6.26
CA GLU A 9 1.81 -22.09 -6.85
C GLU A 9 0.82 -22.60 -5.81
N ARG A 10 1.26 -22.83 -4.56
CA ARG A 10 0.45 -23.52 -3.54
C ARG A 10 -0.52 -22.63 -2.78
N THR A 11 -0.30 -21.32 -2.74
CA THR A 11 -1.20 -20.42 -2.00
C THR A 11 -2.42 -20.10 -2.87
N PRO A 12 -3.65 -20.46 -2.48
CA PRO A 12 -4.83 -20.12 -3.26
C PRO A 12 -4.98 -18.59 -3.34
N ILE A 13 -5.38 -18.08 -4.52
CA ILE A 13 -5.86 -16.70 -4.63
C ILE A 13 -7.27 -16.71 -4.05
N LEU A 14 -7.46 -16.01 -2.95
CA LEU A 14 -8.77 -15.85 -2.34
C LEU A 14 -9.66 -15.01 -3.27
N PRO A 15 -10.97 -15.32 -3.34
CA PRO A 15 -11.92 -14.46 -4.03
C PRO A 15 -11.88 -13.03 -3.50
N GLU A 16 -11.86 -12.05 -4.39
CA GLU A 16 -11.77 -10.62 -4.07
C GLU A 16 -13.10 -9.91 -4.37
N ASP A 17 -13.57 -9.11 -3.41
CA ASP A 17 -14.83 -8.36 -3.51
C ASP A 17 -14.64 -6.86 -3.79
N GLY A 18 -13.39 -6.40 -3.78
CA GLY A 18 -12.99 -5.01 -3.95
C GLY A 18 -12.33 -4.41 -2.70
N SER A 19 -12.35 -5.10 -1.57
CA SER A 19 -11.77 -4.62 -0.31
C SER A 19 -10.24 -4.53 -0.30
N THR A 20 -9.55 -5.40 -1.06
CA THR A 20 -8.06 -5.40 -1.13
C THR A 20 -7.52 -5.42 -2.57
N MET A 21 -8.22 -4.74 -3.49
CA MET A 21 -7.99 -4.82 -4.94
C MET A 21 -6.52 -4.63 -5.37
N GLN A 22 -5.76 -3.71 -4.77
CA GLN A 22 -4.33 -3.57 -5.10
C GLN A 22 -3.49 -4.79 -4.72
N ALA A 23 -3.61 -5.28 -3.48
CA ALA A 23 -2.88 -6.46 -3.03
C ALA A 23 -3.28 -7.70 -3.85
N PHE A 24 -4.56 -7.79 -4.21
CA PHE A 24 -5.09 -8.80 -5.11
C PHE A 24 -4.46 -8.73 -6.52
N LEU A 25 -4.44 -7.56 -7.16
CA LEU A 25 -3.88 -7.39 -8.50
C LEU A 25 -2.38 -7.73 -8.56
N LEU A 26 -1.61 -7.41 -7.51
CA LEU A 26 -0.20 -7.81 -7.41
C LEU A 26 -0.03 -9.34 -7.33
N ARG A 27 -0.95 -10.04 -6.63
CA ARG A 27 -0.95 -11.51 -6.58
C ARG A 27 -1.32 -12.11 -7.94
N ILE A 28 -2.26 -11.50 -8.66
CA ILE A 28 -2.67 -11.91 -10.01
C ILE A 28 -1.52 -11.73 -11.01
N ASP A 29 -0.88 -10.56 -11.04
CA ASP A 29 0.29 -10.27 -11.89
C ASP A 29 1.35 -11.37 -11.74
N ARG A 30 1.71 -11.69 -10.50
CA ARG A 30 2.70 -12.73 -10.21
C ARG A 30 2.22 -14.12 -10.64
N ARG A 31 0.97 -14.48 -10.36
CA ARG A 31 0.46 -15.83 -10.65
C ARG A 31 0.35 -16.09 -12.15
N TYR A 32 -0.18 -15.13 -12.91
CA TYR A 32 -0.35 -15.29 -14.34
C TYR A 32 0.98 -15.26 -15.08
N ALA A 33 1.94 -14.43 -14.62
CA ALA A 33 3.31 -14.48 -15.10
C ALA A 33 3.97 -15.85 -14.84
N LEU A 34 3.85 -16.40 -13.63
CA LEU A 34 4.39 -17.72 -13.30
C LEU A 34 3.74 -18.86 -14.11
N LYS A 35 2.45 -18.71 -14.47
CA LYS A 35 1.75 -19.64 -15.35
C LYS A 35 2.13 -19.49 -16.83
N GLY A 36 2.93 -18.48 -17.19
CA GLY A 36 3.27 -18.18 -18.59
C GLY A 36 2.06 -17.75 -19.43
N MET A 37 1.04 -17.16 -18.80
CA MET A 37 -0.13 -16.65 -19.52
C MET A 37 0.21 -15.36 -20.25
N GLU A 38 -0.38 -15.15 -21.42
CA GLU A 38 -0.19 -13.91 -22.17
C GLU A 38 -0.98 -12.76 -21.52
N PRO A 39 -0.41 -11.54 -21.35
CA PRO A 39 -1.08 -10.43 -20.69
C PRO A 39 -2.49 -10.11 -21.23
N ARG A 40 -2.71 -10.34 -22.53
CA ARG A 40 -4.02 -10.18 -23.20
C ARG A 40 -5.13 -11.09 -22.66
N GLU A 41 -4.76 -12.18 -21.99
CA GLU A 41 -5.69 -13.17 -21.43
C GLU A 41 -6.04 -12.85 -19.98
N TRP A 42 -5.22 -12.04 -19.30
CA TRP A 42 -5.29 -11.83 -17.86
C TRP A 42 -6.58 -11.13 -17.43
N GLY A 43 -7.02 -10.13 -18.20
CA GLY A 43 -8.26 -9.42 -17.92
C GLY A 43 -9.48 -10.35 -17.98
N ASN A 44 -9.50 -11.32 -18.89
CA ASN A 44 -10.58 -12.30 -19.00
C ASN A 44 -10.54 -13.36 -17.91
N ALA A 45 -9.35 -13.87 -17.59
CA ALA A 45 -9.17 -14.88 -16.54
C ALA A 45 -9.49 -14.36 -15.13
N LEU A 46 -9.48 -13.02 -14.93
CA LEU A 46 -9.74 -12.40 -13.63
C LEU A 46 -11.09 -12.79 -13.02
N ILE A 47 -12.10 -13.06 -13.85
CA ILE A 47 -13.47 -13.36 -13.41
C ILE A 47 -13.54 -14.51 -12.39
N ASP A 48 -12.68 -15.52 -12.54
CA ASP A 48 -12.63 -16.71 -11.67
C ASP A 48 -12.21 -16.40 -10.22
N HIS A 49 -11.71 -15.19 -10.00
CA HIS A 49 -11.19 -14.72 -8.72
C HIS A 49 -11.98 -13.55 -8.13
N LEU A 50 -13.05 -13.12 -8.79
CA LEU A 50 -13.85 -11.98 -8.34
C LEU A 50 -15.20 -12.43 -7.79
N VAL A 51 -15.65 -11.76 -6.73
CA VAL A 51 -16.97 -11.92 -6.13
C VAL A 51 -17.62 -10.57 -5.86
N GLY A 52 -18.92 -10.56 -5.55
CA GLY A 52 -19.63 -9.38 -5.06
C GLY A 52 -19.48 -8.13 -5.95
N PRO A 53 -19.17 -6.95 -5.36
CA PRO A 53 -19.02 -5.71 -6.10
C PRO A 53 -17.93 -5.75 -7.19
N ALA A 54 -16.79 -6.38 -6.91
CA ALA A 54 -15.71 -6.50 -7.90
C ALA A 54 -16.12 -7.31 -9.13
N LEU A 55 -16.81 -8.43 -8.95
CA LEU A 55 -17.37 -9.21 -10.06
C LEU A 55 -18.37 -8.38 -10.88
N THR A 56 -19.27 -7.67 -10.19
CA THR A 56 -20.27 -6.81 -10.83
C THR A 56 -19.62 -5.73 -11.69
N TYR A 57 -18.55 -5.10 -11.18
CA TYR A 57 -17.83 -4.07 -11.92
C TYR A 57 -17.01 -4.65 -13.07
N TRP A 58 -16.40 -5.83 -12.92
CA TRP A 58 -15.72 -6.51 -14.01
C TRP A 58 -16.66 -6.82 -15.18
N MET A 59 -17.90 -7.26 -14.91
CA MET A 59 -18.92 -7.46 -15.95
C MET A 59 -19.27 -6.17 -16.69
N TYR A 60 -19.20 -5.01 -16.01
CA TYR A 60 -19.33 -3.70 -16.65
C TYR A 60 -18.10 -3.37 -17.52
N LEU A 61 -16.89 -3.63 -17.04
CA LEU A 61 -15.65 -3.43 -17.81
C LEU A 61 -15.62 -4.26 -19.09
N GLN A 62 -16.05 -5.53 -19.02
CA GLN A 62 -16.17 -6.42 -20.18
C GLN A 62 -17.00 -5.81 -21.32
N ARG A 63 -17.95 -4.92 -21.01
CA ARG A 63 -18.84 -4.28 -21.99
C ARG A 63 -18.34 -2.93 -22.49
N THR A 64 -17.33 -2.35 -21.84
CA THR A 64 -16.97 -0.94 -22.00
C THR A 64 -15.51 -0.70 -22.36
N ILE A 65 -14.63 -1.67 -22.12
CA ILE A 65 -13.20 -1.59 -22.45
C ILE A 65 -12.72 -2.89 -23.10
N ASP A 66 -11.56 -2.84 -23.76
CA ASP A 66 -10.85 -4.03 -24.19
C ASP A 66 -10.11 -4.67 -22.99
N LEU A 67 -10.55 -5.85 -22.59
CA LEU A 67 -9.94 -6.61 -21.50
C LEU A 67 -8.55 -7.16 -21.86
N SER A 68 -8.14 -7.10 -23.13
CA SER A 68 -6.79 -7.46 -23.57
C SER A 68 -5.73 -6.43 -23.14
N ASP A 69 -6.14 -5.19 -22.88
CA ASP A 69 -5.28 -4.17 -22.31
C ASP A 69 -5.27 -4.28 -20.78
N TRP A 70 -4.37 -5.12 -20.28
CA TRP A 70 -4.22 -5.35 -18.84
C TRP A 70 -3.90 -4.08 -18.05
N THR A 71 -3.19 -3.11 -18.64
CA THR A 71 -2.87 -1.84 -17.97
C THR A 71 -4.15 -1.05 -17.71
N THR A 72 -5.02 -0.95 -18.72
CA THR A 72 -6.32 -0.30 -18.60
C THR A 72 -7.24 -1.02 -17.61
N VAL A 73 -7.26 -2.36 -17.62
CA VAL A 73 -8.04 -3.15 -16.65
C VAL A 73 -7.61 -2.87 -15.21
N LYS A 74 -6.29 -2.91 -14.93
CA LYS A 74 -5.76 -2.58 -13.59
C LYS A 74 -6.12 -1.16 -13.18
N HIS A 75 -5.93 -0.19 -14.08
CA HIS A 75 -6.23 1.21 -13.78
C HIS A 75 -7.70 1.38 -13.37
N ARG A 76 -8.64 0.81 -14.12
CA ARG A 76 -10.08 0.91 -13.82
C ARG A 76 -10.47 0.23 -12.52
N LEU A 77 -9.93 -0.96 -12.25
CA LEU A 77 -10.20 -1.68 -11.00
C LEU A 77 -9.64 -0.91 -9.80
N LEU A 78 -8.43 -0.38 -9.91
CA LEU A 78 -7.84 0.45 -8.87
C LEU A 78 -8.65 1.74 -8.68
N GLU A 79 -8.97 2.47 -9.74
CA GLU A 79 -9.79 3.68 -9.69
C GLU A 79 -11.13 3.45 -8.95
N ARG A 80 -11.76 2.29 -9.17
CA ARG A 80 -13.05 1.95 -8.57
C ARG A 80 -12.96 1.50 -7.10
N PHE A 81 -12.01 0.64 -6.78
CA PHE A 81 -11.98 -0.10 -5.51
C PHE A 81 -10.85 0.33 -4.58
N ASN A 82 -9.71 0.68 -5.17
CA ASN A 82 -8.58 1.30 -4.50
C ASN A 82 -8.63 2.79 -4.82
N ARG A 83 -9.70 3.49 -4.44
CA ARG A 83 -9.70 4.96 -4.46
C ARG A 83 -8.59 5.40 -3.52
N THR A 84 -7.38 5.51 -4.07
CA THR A 84 -6.22 6.08 -3.42
C THR A 84 -6.69 7.43 -2.92
N MET A 85 -6.43 7.70 -1.65
CA MET A 85 -6.62 9.04 -1.16
C MET A 85 -5.87 9.98 -2.10
N SER A 86 -6.57 10.97 -2.65
CA SER A 86 -5.91 12.07 -3.33
C SER A 86 -4.83 12.67 -2.43
N GLN A 87 -3.90 13.41 -3.00
CA GLN A 87 -2.88 14.06 -2.18
C GLN A 87 -3.50 14.90 -1.05
N SER A 88 -4.58 15.63 -1.31
CA SER A 88 -5.30 16.39 -0.29
C SER A 88 -5.95 15.53 0.79
N GLU A 89 -6.54 14.38 0.43
CA GLU A 89 -7.10 13.43 1.40
C GLU A 89 -6.00 12.79 2.25
N THR A 90 -4.89 12.37 1.63
CA THR A 90 -3.73 11.80 2.33
C THR A 90 -3.17 12.82 3.32
N LEU A 91 -3.00 14.07 2.90
CA LEU A 91 -2.55 15.16 3.78
C LEU A 91 -3.53 15.43 4.93
N THR A 92 -4.84 15.34 4.66
CA THR A 92 -5.88 15.50 5.68
C THR A 92 -5.82 14.39 6.73
N GLU A 93 -5.61 13.14 6.31
CA GLU A 93 -5.45 12.02 7.24
C GLU A 93 -4.11 12.07 8.00
N LEU A 94 -3.00 12.41 7.33
CA LEU A 94 -1.69 12.59 7.98
C LEU A 94 -1.76 13.68 9.05
N ALA A 95 -2.49 14.77 8.83
CA ALA A 95 -2.70 15.82 9.83
C ALA A 95 -3.48 15.34 11.08
N LYS A 96 -4.21 14.22 10.99
CA LYS A 96 -4.88 13.58 12.14
C LYS A 96 -3.95 12.64 12.90
N VAL A 97 -2.85 12.18 12.29
CA VAL A 97 -1.82 11.38 12.96
C VAL A 97 -1.01 12.28 13.88
N ARG A 98 -1.52 12.47 15.10
CA ARG A 98 -0.88 13.32 16.10
C ARG A 98 -0.07 12.50 17.08
N TRP A 99 1.07 13.04 17.48
CA TRP A 99 1.85 12.50 18.59
C TRP A 99 0.99 12.39 19.85
N ASN A 100 0.95 11.19 20.44
CA ASN A 100 0.17 10.86 21.64
C ASN A 100 1.05 10.50 22.84
N GLY A 101 2.38 10.69 22.75
CA GLY A 101 3.33 10.26 23.78
C GLY A 101 3.89 8.85 23.59
N ASN A 102 3.30 8.05 22.70
CA ASN A 102 3.69 6.68 22.40
C ASN A 102 4.20 6.58 20.95
N LEU A 103 5.50 6.31 20.80
CA LEU A 103 6.13 6.17 19.49
C LEU A 103 5.50 5.05 18.66
N LYS A 104 5.17 3.91 19.28
CA LYS A 104 4.60 2.76 18.58
C LYS A 104 3.23 3.10 17.99
N ASP A 105 2.35 3.70 18.78
CA ASP A 105 1.00 4.05 18.33
C ASP A 105 1.06 5.10 17.21
N TYR A 106 1.95 6.09 17.35
CA TYR A 106 2.20 7.08 16.30
C TYR A 106 2.66 6.42 14.99
N THR A 107 3.66 5.53 15.07
CA THR A 107 4.20 4.82 13.89
C THR A 107 3.14 3.93 13.24
N ASP A 108 2.35 3.18 14.01
CA ASP A 108 1.32 2.28 13.47
C ASP A 108 0.20 3.06 12.75
N TRP A 109 -0.21 4.20 13.31
CA TRP A 109 -1.21 5.07 12.68
C TRP A 109 -0.65 5.78 11.44
N PHE A 110 0.60 6.24 11.50
CA PHE A 110 1.26 6.82 10.34
C PHE A 110 1.37 5.80 9.20
N ALA A 111 1.80 4.57 9.50
CA ALA A 111 1.89 3.47 8.53
C ALA A 111 0.54 3.22 7.85
N THR A 112 -0.54 3.17 8.63
CA THR A 112 -1.90 2.96 8.09
C THR A 112 -2.29 4.01 7.06
N VAL A 113 -1.90 5.27 7.25
CA VAL A 113 -2.19 6.36 6.30
C VAL A 113 -1.21 6.33 5.12
N ALA A 114 0.08 6.15 5.37
CA ALA A 114 1.12 6.10 4.36
C ALA A 114 0.91 4.95 3.35
N GLU A 115 0.50 3.77 3.83
CA GLU A 115 0.19 2.61 2.99
C GLU A 115 -1.05 2.80 2.10
N ARG A 116 -1.97 3.69 2.50
CA ARG A 116 -3.20 4.03 1.74
C ARG A 116 -3.02 5.23 0.80
N GLY A 117 -2.10 6.13 1.14
CA GLY A 117 -1.84 7.38 0.44
C GLY A 117 -0.71 7.29 -0.58
N MET A 118 -0.94 6.61 -1.71
CA MET A 118 0.08 6.44 -2.77
C MET A 118 0.40 7.71 -3.58
N SER A 119 -0.16 8.87 -3.23
CA SER A 119 0.08 10.14 -3.94
C SER A 119 1.35 10.87 -3.50
N LEU A 120 1.96 10.49 -2.37
CA LEU A 120 3.17 11.12 -1.84
C LEU A 120 4.40 10.28 -2.15
N THR A 121 5.50 10.95 -2.46
CA THR A 121 6.81 10.32 -2.63
C THR A 121 7.33 9.80 -1.28
N PRO A 122 8.24 8.80 -1.29
CA PRO A 122 8.88 8.33 -0.05
C PRO A 122 9.54 9.44 0.76
N ALA A 123 10.11 10.46 0.10
CA ALA A 123 10.74 11.60 0.74
C ALA A 123 9.72 12.52 1.44
N GLU A 124 8.59 12.81 0.80
CA GLU A 124 7.50 13.58 1.42
C GLU A 124 6.94 12.85 2.65
N LEU A 125 6.75 11.52 2.56
CA LEU A 125 6.33 10.72 3.71
C LEU A 125 7.36 10.76 4.84
N ALA A 126 8.65 10.72 4.54
CA ALA A 126 9.71 10.84 5.55
C ALA A 126 9.69 12.21 6.25
N GLU A 127 9.41 13.28 5.52
CA GLU A 127 9.25 14.63 6.07
C GLU A 127 8.02 14.74 6.97
N TYR A 128 6.87 14.27 6.51
CA TYR A 128 5.65 14.21 7.32
C TYR A 128 5.83 13.38 8.59
N TYR A 129 6.52 12.25 8.49
CA TYR A 129 6.80 11.41 9.65
C TYR A 129 7.65 12.16 10.68
N CYS A 130 8.74 12.81 10.23
CA CYS A 130 9.63 13.54 11.11
C CYS A 130 8.93 14.75 11.76
N THR A 131 8.14 15.51 11.01
CA THR A 131 7.49 16.74 11.50
C THR A 131 6.40 16.47 12.54
N GLY A 132 5.78 15.28 12.54
CA GLY A 132 4.81 14.88 13.55
C GLY A 132 5.43 14.44 14.89
N LEU A 133 6.75 14.30 14.98
CA LEU A 133 7.45 13.93 16.23
C LEU A 133 7.71 15.14 17.14
N PRO A 134 7.87 14.91 18.45
CA PRO A 134 8.34 15.94 19.39
C PRO A 134 9.65 16.58 18.95
N THR A 135 9.85 17.87 19.24
CA THR A 135 11.01 18.65 18.78
C THR A 135 12.36 18.03 19.16
N ASP A 136 12.48 17.49 20.37
CA ASP A 136 13.67 16.80 20.86
C ASP A 136 13.99 15.54 20.04
N LEU A 137 12.97 14.73 19.75
CA LEU A 137 13.13 13.52 18.94
C LEU A 137 13.34 13.86 17.46
N HIS A 138 12.64 14.86 16.93
CA HIS A 138 12.81 15.39 15.58
C HIS A 138 14.25 15.84 15.34
N LEU A 139 14.82 16.65 16.23
CA LEU A 139 16.22 17.11 16.14
C LEU A 139 17.21 15.95 16.25
N SER A 140 16.90 14.92 17.06
CA SER A 140 17.76 13.74 17.21
C SER A 140 17.83 12.87 15.95
N ILE A 141 16.81 12.93 15.09
CA ILE A 141 16.73 12.10 13.88
C ILE A 141 16.90 12.88 12.57
N THR A 142 16.93 14.21 12.63
CA THR A 142 17.18 15.11 11.48
C THR A 142 18.58 15.71 11.56
N ASN A 143 19.10 16.23 10.45
CA ASN A 143 20.36 16.99 10.44
C ASN A 143 20.01 18.48 10.48
N ASP A 144 19.91 19.05 11.69
CA ASP A 144 19.52 20.45 11.92
C ASP A 144 18.16 20.82 11.27
N GLY A 145 17.18 19.90 11.32
CA GLY A 145 15.85 20.10 10.73
C GLY A 145 15.69 19.60 9.30
N HIS A 146 16.76 19.13 8.65
CA HIS A 146 16.66 18.45 7.35
C HIS A 146 16.46 16.94 7.50
N VAL A 147 15.50 16.38 6.76
CA VAL A 147 15.20 14.95 6.76
C VAL A 147 16.44 14.17 6.30
N LYS A 148 16.99 13.35 7.20
CA LYS A 148 18.19 12.54 6.95
C LYS A 148 17.90 11.25 6.17
N TYR A 149 16.64 10.84 6.14
CA TYR A 149 16.21 9.52 5.68
C TYR A 149 15.39 9.60 4.40
N LEU A 150 15.58 8.61 3.51
CA LEU A 150 14.91 8.56 2.22
C LEU A 150 13.47 8.03 2.32
N THR A 151 13.14 7.37 3.43
CA THR A 151 11.82 6.80 3.68
C THR A 151 11.41 7.00 5.14
N TRP A 152 10.10 6.99 5.39
CA TRP A 152 9.56 7.14 6.73
C TRP A 152 9.90 5.94 7.63
N GLU A 153 10.07 4.74 7.08
CA GLU A 153 10.47 3.54 7.83
C GLU A 153 11.90 3.66 8.38
N GLN A 154 12.81 4.26 7.61
CA GLN A 154 14.16 4.58 8.07
C GLN A 154 14.12 5.59 9.21
N ALA A 155 13.28 6.62 9.09
CA ALA A 155 13.06 7.61 10.14
C ALA A 155 12.43 6.98 11.40
N ALA A 156 11.47 6.06 11.26
CA ALA A 156 10.85 5.33 12.35
C ALA A 156 11.84 4.42 13.09
N THR A 157 12.69 3.72 12.33
CA THR A 157 13.78 2.91 12.89
C THR A 157 14.75 3.76 13.68
N ALA A 158 15.10 4.95 13.18
CA ALA A 158 15.95 5.89 13.91
C ALA A 158 15.25 6.42 15.17
N ALA A 159 14.00 6.85 15.08
CA ALA A 159 13.21 7.33 16.21
C ALA A 159 13.17 6.30 17.34
N THR A 160 13.01 5.01 17.01
CA THR A 160 13.03 3.91 17.99
C THR A 160 14.35 3.81 18.74
N ARG A 161 15.49 4.16 18.11
CA ARG A 161 16.82 4.13 18.75
C ARG A 161 17.05 5.31 19.69
N PHE A 162 16.46 6.47 19.40
CA PHE A 162 16.65 7.70 20.17
C PHE A 162 15.53 7.96 21.18
N TYR A 163 14.40 7.25 21.07
CA TYR A 163 13.29 7.38 22.00
C TYR A 163 13.58 6.64 23.30
N GLU A 164 13.81 7.40 24.37
CA GLU A 164 13.76 6.89 25.73
C GLU A 164 12.30 6.99 26.23
N PRO A 165 11.61 5.86 26.51
CA PRO A 165 10.29 5.94 27.10
C PRO A 165 10.40 6.64 28.46
N LYS A 166 9.59 7.67 28.68
CA LYS A 166 9.45 8.26 30.02
C LYS A 166 9.03 7.14 30.97
N GLN A 167 9.90 6.76 31.88
CA GLN A 167 9.55 5.84 32.97
C GLN A 167 8.39 6.47 33.73
N SER A 168 7.23 5.81 33.75
CA SER A 168 6.14 6.17 34.65
C SER A 168 6.65 5.98 36.08
N VAL A 169 6.74 7.10 36.82
CA VAL A 169 6.96 7.14 38.26
C VAL A 169 5.66 6.79 38.97
#